data_AF-A0A8C9JP94-F1
#
_entry.id   AF-A0A8C9JP94-F1
#
_cell.length_a   1.000
_cell.length_b   1.000
_cell.length_c   1.000
_cell.angle_alpha   90.00
_cell.angle_beta   90.00
_cell.angle_gamma   90.00
#
_symmetry.space_group_name_H-M   'P 1'
#
loop_
_entity.id
_entity.type
_entity.pdbx_description
1 polymer ?
#
loop_
_entity_poly.entity_id
_entity_poly.type
_entity_poly.pdbx_seq_one_letter_code
_entity_poly.pdbx_strand_id
1 'polypeptide(L)'
;MMFYVSPQLATFVLSVVPPISILAVIYGRYLQKLTKVMQDSLAQTTQLAEESIGNIRTVRAFGKEITEIEKYTSKVDHVMRLARKEAFARAGFFGATGLSGNLIVLSVLYKGGLLMGSAHMTVGELSSFLMYAFWVGLSIGGLSSFYSELMKGLGAGGRLWELLERKPELPFDEGVVLNQESFQGTLEFRNVHFAYPTRPEVPIFQDFSLCIPSASVTALVGPSGSGKSTVLSLLLRLYDPISGTISLDGHDIRQLNPVWLRSKIGTVSQEPVLFSCSIAENIAYGADNPSSVTAEQIEKVADVANAGAFIRNFPQGFNTVVGEKGVLLSGGQKQRIAIARALLKNPKILLLDEATSALDAENEYLVQEALDRLMEGRTVLIIAHRLSTIKNANTVAVLDQGKITERGRHEELLSKPNGIYRRLMNKQS
;
A
#
# COMPACT_ATOMS: atom_id res chain seq x y z
N MET A 1 53.04 6.21 -15.72
CA MET A 1 53.66 7.55 -15.68
C MET A 1 54.48 7.81 -14.42
N MET A 2 53.95 7.73 -13.19
CA MET A 2 54.76 7.97 -11.97
C MET A 2 56.02 7.08 -11.88
N PHE A 3 55.88 5.76 -12.10
CA PHE A 3 57.03 4.83 -12.14
C PHE A 3 57.98 5.07 -13.32
N TYR A 4 57.47 5.61 -14.43
CA TYR A 4 58.29 5.94 -15.60
C TYR A 4 59.14 7.19 -15.34
N VAL A 5 58.57 8.21 -14.68
CA VAL A 5 59.27 9.45 -14.34
C VAL A 5 60.31 9.23 -13.23
N SER A 6 59.95 8.51 -12.16
CA SER A 6 60.89 8.18 -11.09
C SER A 6 60.45 6.92 -10.33
N PRO A 7 61.08 5.75 -10.59
CA PRO A 7 60.80 4.52 -9.84
C PRO A 7 61.05 4.68 -8.33
N GLN A 8 62.06 5.46 -7.94
CA GLN A 8 62.44 5.66 -6.54
C GLN A 8 61.41 6.48 -5.76
N LEU A 9 60.85 7.54 -6.35
CA LEU A 9 59.77 8.31 -5.74
C LEU A 9 58.44 7.56 -5.77
N ALA A 10 58.14 6.85 -6.87
CA ALA A 10 56.92 6.05 -6.98
C ALA A 10 56.85 4.95 -5.91
N THR A 11 57.95 4.21 -5.71
CA THR A 11 58.05 3.16 -4.67
C THR A 11 57.93 3.75 -3.27
N PHE A 12 58.51 4.95 -3.05
CA PHE A 12 58.37 5.66 -1.79
C PHE A 12 56.91 6.02 -1.48
N VAL A 13 56.21 6.66 -2.42
CA VAL A 13 54.78 6.98 -2.27
C VAL A 13 53.97 5.71 -2.03
N LEU A 14 54.25 4.64 -2.77
CA LEU A 14 53.57 3.35 -2.61
C LEU A 14 53.84 2.69 -1.24
N SER A 15 54.97 2.98 -0.59
CA SER A 15 55.25 2.48 0.76
C SER A 15 54.59 3.31 1.87
N VAL A 16 54.36 4.61 1.63
CA VAL A 16 53.86 5.56 2.65
C VAL A 16 52.33 5.68 2.62
N VAL A 17 51.73 5.73 1.43
CA VAL A 17 50.28 5.99 1.29
C VAL A 17 49.42 4.84 1.84
N PRO A 18 49.65 3.55 1.52
CA PRO A 18 48.76 2.48 1.96
C PRO A 18 48.66 2.32 3.50
N PRO A 19 49.75 2.36 4.29
CA PRO A 19 49.64 2.32 5.76
C PRO A 19 48.78 3.46 6.33
N ILE A 20 48.96 4.68 5.81
CA ILE A 20 48.18 5.86 6.23
C ILE A 20 46.71 5.68 5.83
N SER A 21 46.43 5.19 4.63
CA SER A 21 45.07 4.90 4.17
C SER A 21 44.37 3.82 5.02
N ILE A 22 45.09 2.77 5.43
CA ILE A 22 44.53 1.72 6.31
C ILE A 22 44.13 2.32 7.67
N LEU A 23 44.99 3.15 8.26
CA LEU A 23 44.68 3.84 9.52
C LEU A 23 43.48 4.78 9.36
N ALA A 24 43.40 5.51 8.25
CA ALA A 24 42.26 6.37 7.94
C ALA A 24 40.97 5.56 7.77
N VAL A 25 41.00 4.38 7.15
CA VAL A 25 39.81 3.51 7.03
C VAL A 25 39.37 2.99 8.39
N ILE A 26 40.30 2.59 9.27
CA ILE A 26 39.97 2.14 10.63
C ILE A 26 39.30 3.25 11.43
N TYR A 27 39.87 4.46 11.40
CA TYR A 27 39.27 5.64 12.03
C TYR A 27 37.90 5.97 11.40
N GLY A 28 37.80 5.93 10.07
CA GLY A 28 36.55 6.16 9.35
C GLY A 28 35.42 5.20 9.77
N ARG A 29 35.73 3.92 9.98
CA ARG A 29 34.76 2.95 10.51
C ARG A 29 34.33 3.27 11.95
N TYR A 30 35.26 3.76 12.79
CA TYR A 30 34.91 4.24 14.13
C TYR A 30 33.98 5.45 14.06
N LEU A 31 34.26 6.42 13.18
CA LEU A 31 33.41 7.58 12.96
C LEU A 31 32.01 7.17 12.48
N GLN A 32 31.92 6.25 11.51
CA GLN A 32 30.64 5.70 11.04
C GLN A 32 29.81 5.08 12.18
N LYS A 33 30.43 4.37 13.12
CA LYS A 33 29.72 3.83 14.29
C LYS A 33 29.15 4.96 15.17
N LEU A 34 29.93 6.01 15.43
CA LEU A 34 29.44 7.16 16.20
C LEU A 34 28.28 7.88 15.49
N THR A 35 28.41 8.08 14.18
CA THR A 35 27.34 8.67 13.37
C THR A 35 26.07 7.80 13.42
N LYS A 36 26.20 6.47 13.34
CA LYS A 36 25.06 5.55 13.45
C LYS A 36 24.36 5.67 14.81
N VAL A 37 25.09 5.59 15.92
CA VAL A 37 24.51 5.73 17.27
C VAL A 37 23.78 7.07 17.44
N MET A 38 24.36 8.16 16.94
CA MET A 38 23.72 9.47 16.97
C MET A 38 22.44 9.50 16.11
N GLN A 39 22.47 8.95 14.88
CA GLN A 39 21.30 8.89 14.00
C GLN A 39 20.18 8.03 14.58
N ASP A 40 20.51 6.87 15.17
CA ASP A 40 19.54 5.99 15.82
C ASP A 40 18.85 6.72 17.00
N SER A 41 19.62 7.47 17.81
CA SER A 41 19.07 8.29 18.90
C SER A 41 18.20 9.45 18.38
N LEU A 42 18.58 10.06 17.25
CA LEU A 42 17.79 11.10 16.61
C LEU A 42 16.47 10.53 16.09
N ALA A 43 16.49 9.37 15.43
CA ALA A 43 15.29 8.69 14.94
C ALA A 43 14.29 8.39 16.07
N GLN A 44 14.75 7.88 17.21
CA GLN A 44 13.90 7.66 18.39
C GLN A 44 13.29 8.94 18.97
N THR A 45 13.97 10.08 18.78
CA THR A 45 13.52 11.39 19.25
C THR A 45 12.49 11.97 18.28
N THR A 46 12.73 11.84 16.98
CA THR A 46 11.78 12.21 15.92
C THR A 46 10.50 11.37 15.99
N GLN A 47 10.60 10.06 16.22
CA GLN A 47 9.45 9.19 16.37
C GLN A 47 8.56 9.60 17.56
N LEU A 48 9.18 9.99 18.70
CA LEU A 48 8.44 10.53 19.85
C LEU A 48 7.68 11.81 19.47
N ALA A 49 8.33 12.73 18.74
CA ALA A 49 7.68 13.95 18.28
C ALA A 49 6.53 13.66 17.31
N GLU A 50 6.73 12.75 16.36
CA GLU A 50 5.72 12.32 15.40
C GLU A 50 4.50 11.72 16.12
N GLU A 51 4.72 10.84 17.11
CA GLU A 51 3.65 10.25 17.92
C GLU A 51 2.88 11.31 18.71
N SER A 52 3.57 12.22 19.40
CA SER A 52 2.94 13.27 20.20
C SER A 52 2.20 14.32 19.35
N ILE A 53 2.73 14.67 18.18
CA ILE A 53 2.07 15.59 17.24
C ILE A 53 0.88 14.92 16.54
N GLY A 54 1.07 13.69 16.05
CA GLY A 54 0.00 12.91 15.43
C GLY A 54 -1.18 12.66 16.37
N ASN A 55 -0.89 12.50 17.67
CA ASN A 55 -1.88 12.29 18.72
C ASN A 55 -2.10 13.53 19.60
N ILE A 56 -1.90 14.74 19.06
CA ILE A 56 -1.98 15.99 19.86
C ILE A 56 -3.29 16.15 20.63
N ARG A 57 -4.42 15.68 20.08
CA ARG A 57 -5.73 15.72 20.76
C ARG A 57 -5.70 14.91 22.06
N THR A 58 -5.05 13.74 22.05
CA THR A 58 -4.88 12.90 23.25
C THR A 58 -3.96 13.59 24.25
N VAL A 59 -2.83 14.14 23.82
CA VAL A 59 -1.91 14.88 24.70
C VAL A 59 -2.62 16.05 25.40
N ARG A 60 -3.42 16.83 24.65
CA ARG A 60 -4.25 17.92 25.18
C ARG A 60 -5.30 17.41 26.16
N ALA A 61 -6.00 16.32 25.83
CA ALA A 61 -7.06 15.77 26.68
C ALA A 61 -6.56 15.37 28.08
N PHE A 62 -5.30 14.96 28.19
CA PHE A 62 -4.66 14.61 29.47
C PHE A 62 -3.79 15.73 30.05
N GLY A 63 -3.72 16.91 29.44
CA GLY A 63 -2.92 18.05 29.89
C GLY A 63 -1.42 17.73 30.01
N LYS A 64 -0.87 16.97 29.05
CA LYS A 64 0.51 16.46 29.07
C LYS A 64 1.48 17.19 28.15
N GLU A 65 1.12 18.36 27.63
CA GLU A 65 1.96 19.12 26.70
C GLU A 65 3.34 19.43 27.29
N ILE A 66 3.38 19.94 28.52
CA ILE A 66 4.63 20.28 29.21
C ILE A 66 5.47 19.02 29.47
N THR A 67 4.83 17.93 29.89
CA THR A 67 5.50 16.63 30.11
C THR A 67 6.14 16.10 28.83
N GLU A 68 5.43 16.17 27.69
CA GLU A 68 5.98 15.73 26.39
C GLU A 68 7.10 16.67 25.90
N ILE A 69 7.00 17.98 26.15
CA ILE A 69 8.07 18.95 25.87
C ILE A 69 9.34 18.61 26.67
N GLU A 70 9.22 18.36 27.98
CA GLU A 70 10.35 17.99 28.84
C GLU A 70 10.98 16.66 28.40
N LYS A 71 10.14 15.67 28.09
CA LYS A 71 10.58 14.36 27.60
C LYS A 71 11.35 14.47 26.28
N TYR A 72 10.83 15.24 25.32
CA TYR A 72 11.51 15.54 24.06
C TYR A 72 12.84 16.27 24.29
N THR A 73 12.83 17.30 25.13
CA THR A 73 14.04 18.08 25.49
C THR A 73 15.14 17.18 26.04
N SER A 74 14.81 16.27 26.98
CA SER A 74 15.78 15.32 27.55
C SER A 74 16.42 14.40 26.51
N LYS A 75 15.63 13.97 25.51
CA LYS A 75 16.12 13.13 24.41
C LYS A 75 17.01 13.92 23.45
N VAL A 76 16.62 15.14 23.09
CA VAL A 76 17.43 16.03 22.24
C VAL A 76 18.76 16.37 22.91
N ASP A 77 18.78 16.61 24.23
CA ASP A 77 20.03 16.84 24.97
C ASP A 77 20.94 15.61 24.96
N HIS A 78 20.37 14.40 24.96
CA HIS A 78 21.14 13.19 24.74
C HIS A 78 21.73 13.13 23.32
N VAL A 79 20.93 13.43 22.29
CA VAL A 79 21.39 13.52 20.90
C VAL A 79 22.52 14.55 20.78
N MET A 80 22.40 15.73 21.40
CA MET A 80 23.42 16.77 21.37
C MET A 80 24.75 16.28 21.98
N ARG A 81 24.71 15.51 23.08
CA ARG A 81 25.92 14.91 23.66
C ARG A 81 26.59 13.90 22.72
N LEU A 82 25.80 13.10 22.01
CA LEU A 82 26.30 12.16 21.00
C LEU A 82 26.88 12.90 19.78
N ALA A 83 26.17 13.91 19.29
CA ALA A 83 26.61 14.76 18.20
C ALA A 83 27.92 15.49 18.52
N ARG A 84 28.10 15.97 19.76
CA ARG A 84 29.37 16.58 20.19
C ARG A 84 30.54 15.58 20.16
N LYS A 85 30.31 14.33 20.61
CA LYS A 85 31.34 13.27 20.53
C LYS A 85 31.69 12.92 19.09
N GLU A 86 30.67 12.81 18.23
CA GLU A 86 30.84 12.57 16.79
C GLU A 86 31.61 13.73 16.13
N ALA A 87 31.23 14.97 16.42
CA ALA A 87 31.86 16.17 15.87
C ALA A 87 33.35 16.28 16.28
N PHE A 88 33.67 15.95 17.54
CA PHE A 88 35.06 15.92 17.99
C PHE A 88 35.88 14.83 17.28
N ALA A 89 35.33 13.62 17.17
CA ALA A 89 35.98 12.53 16.43
C ALA A 89 36.16 12.88 14.96
N ARG A 90 35.17 13.53 14.34
CA ARG A 90 35.20 14.02 12.96
C ARG A 90 36.24 15.12 12.75
N ALA A 91 36.33 16.09 13.67
CA ALA A 91 37.35 17.13 13.63
C ALA A 91 38.76 16.53 13.74
N GLY A 92 38.97 15.58 14.66
CA GLY A 92 40.22 14.82 14.77
C GLY A 92 40.56 14.04 13.50
N PHE A 93 39.57 13.41 12.87
CA PHE A 93 39.73 12.70 11.61
C PHE A 93 40.16 13.63 10.46
N PHE A 94 39.46 14.76 10.25
CA PHE A 94 39.81 15.74 9.23
C PHE A 94 41.17 16.39 9.48
N GLY A 95 41.49 16.69 10.74
CA GLY A 95 42.81 17.21 11.12
C GLY A 95 43.93 16.20 10.83
N ALA A 96 43.76 14.94 11.26
CA ALA A 96 44.76 13.90 11.06
C ALA A 96 44.96 13.56 9.56
N THR A 97 43.87 13.46 8.79
CA THR A 97 43.93 13.19 7.35
C THR A 97 44.52 14.36 6.57
N GLY A 98 44.14 15.60 6.90
CA GLY A 98 44.70 16.81 6.29
C GLY A 98 46.20 16.96 6.57
N LEU A 99 46.62 16.79 7.83
CA LEU A 99 48.04 16.82 8.20
C LEU A 99 48.83 15.70 7.50
N SER A 100 48.30 14.48 7.48
CA SER A 100 48.93 13.35 6.79
C SER A 100 49.11 13.62 5.30
N GLY A 101 48.09 14.16 4.63
CA GLY A 101 48.17 14.57 3.23
C GLY A 101 49.28 15.60 2.98
N ASN A 102 49.35 16.65 3.81
CA ASN A 102 50.39 17.67 3.71
C ASN A 102 51.80 17.09 3.95
N LEU A 103 51.96 16.20 4.94
CA LEU A 103 53.24 15.55 5.24
C LEU A 103 53.69 14.59 4.13
N ILE A 104 52.76 13.88 3.48
CA ILE A 104 53.06 13.05 2.30
C ILE A 104 53.61 13.93 1.18
N VAL A 105 52.91 15.03 0.84
CA VAL A 105 53.36 15.96 -0.21
C VAL A 105 54.72 16.57 0.14
N LEU A 106 54.91 17.02 1.38
CA LEU A 106 56.17 17.56 1.86
C LEU A 106 57.31 16.54 1.78
N SER A 107 57.04 15.27 2.12
CA SER A 107 58.03 14.19 2.05
C SER A 107 58.43 13.89 0.60
N VAL A 108 57.49 13.94 -0.33
CA VAL A 108 57.76 13.80 -1.77
C VAL A 108 58.59 14.97 -2.28
N LEU A 109 58.27 16.20 -1.88
CA LEU A 109 59.05 17.40 -2.23
C LEU A 109 60.47 17.32 -1.68
N TYR A 110 60.64 16.92 -0.42
CA TYR A 110 61.95 16.78 0.22
C TYR A 110 62.80 15.72 -0.47
N LYS A 111 62.26 14.50 -0.65
CA LYS A 111 62.97 13.41 -1.33
C LYS A 111 63.25 13.75 -2.79
N GLY A 112 62.30 14.38 -3.48
CA GLY A 112 62.47 14.88 -4.84
C GLY A 112 63.56 15.96 -4.94
N GLY A 113 63.61 16.88 -3.97
CA GLY A 113 64.65 17.91 -3.85
C GLY A 113 66.05 17.32 -3.68
N LEU A 114 66.21 16.30 -2.84
CA LEU A 114 67.49 15.59 -2.69
C LEU A 114 67.90 14.87 -3.98
N LEU A 115 66.96 14.25 -4.69
CA LEU A 115 67.22 13.60 -5.98
C LEU A 115 67.64 14.61 -7.06
N MET A 116 67.06 15.81 -7.07
CA MET A 116 67.51 16.90 -7.94
C MET A 116 68.94 17.35 -7.58
N GLY A 117 69.24 17.53 -6.28
CA GLY A 117 70.58 17.92 -5.82
C GLY A 117 71.66 16.88 -6.14
N SER A 118 71.29 15.61 -6.25
CA SER A 118 72.19 14.50 -6.65
C SER A 118 72.21 14.22 -8.15
N ALA A 119 71.63 15.10 -8.99
CA ALA A 119 71.53 14.97 -10.45
C ALA A 119 70.81 13.70 -10.97
N HIS A 120 69.97 13.08 -10.14
CA HIS A 120 69.16 11.91 -10.53
C HIS A 120 67.80 12.30 -11.13
N MET A 121 67.41 13.58 -11.06
CA MET A 121 66.12 14.06 -11.55
C MET A 121 66.19 15.56 -11.89
N THR A 122 65.43 16.00 -12.89
CA THR A 122 65.28 17.42 -13.26
C THR A 122 64.06 18.07 -12.58
N VAL A 123 64.00 19.40 -12.57
CA VAL A 123 62.84 20.16 -12.07
C VAL A 123 61.55 19.86 -12.86
N GLY A 124 61.67 19.64 -14.16
CA GLY A 124 60.53 19.26 -15.02
C GLY A 124 59.99 17.87 -14.71
N GLU A 125 60.88 16.92 -14.40
CA GLU A 125 60.50 15.57 -13.97
C GLU A 125 59.82 15.57 -12.61
N LEU A 126 60.32 16.33 -11.62
CA LEU A 126 59.64 16.48 -10.32
C LEU A 126 58.25 17.09 -10.48
N SER A 127 58.12 18.15 -11.28
CA SER A 127 56.83 18.80 -11.54
C SER A 127 55.85 17.85 -12.21
N SER A 128 56.32 17.07 -13.19
CA SER A 128 55.55 16.02 -13.85
C SER A 128 55.11 14.95 -12.85
N PHE A 129 56.00 14.51 -11.97
CA PHE A 129 55.70 13.52 -10.94
C PHE A 129 54.61 14.00 -9.99
N LEU A 130 54.70 15.24 -9.48
CA LEU A 130 53.68 15.83 -8.59
C LEU A 130 52.32 15.94 -9.26
N MET A 131 52.29 16.37 -10.53
CA MET A 131 51.06 16.43 -11.30
C MET A 131 50.43 15.04 -11.46
N TYR A 132 51.21 14.02 -11.85
CA TYR A 132 50.71 12.65 -11.95
C TYR A 132 50.24 12.08 -10.60
N ALA A 133 50.95 12.38 -9.50
CA ALA A 133 50.56 11.97 -8.16
C ALA A 133 49.21 12.59 -7.75
N PHE A 134 48.99 13.86 -8.07
CA PHE A 134 47.72 14.55 -7.85
C PHE A 134 46.58 13.91 -8.66
N TRP A 135 46.80 13.63 -9.96
CA TRP A 135 45.82 12.92 -10.80
C TRP A 135 45.46 11.54 -10.23
N VAL A 136 46.45 10.76 -9.79
CA VAL A 136 46.20 9.45 -9.16
C VAL A 136 45.35 9.61 -7.89
N GLY A 137 45.63 10.62 -7.06
CA GLY A 137 44.83 10.92 -5.87
C GLY A 137 43.36 11.21 -6.21
N LEU A 138 43.11 12.07 -7.21
CA LEU A 138 41.76 12.36 -7.70
C LEU A 138 41.06 11.11 -8.24
N SER A 139 41.77 10.29 -9.03
CA SER A 139 41.21 9.05 -9.61
C SER A 139 40.84 8.02 -8.53
N ILE A 140 41.63 7.88 -7.47
CA ILE A 140 41.30 7.01 -6.33
C ILE A 140 40.01 7.48 -5.64
N GLY A 141 39.87 8.79 -5.42
CA GLY A 141 38.63 9.38 -4.89
C GLY A 141 37.43 9.12 -5.81
N GLY A 142 37.61 9.29 -7.12
CA GLY A 142 36.60 8.98 -8.13
C GLY A 142 36.17 7.51 -8.11
N LEU A 143 37.12 6.57 -8.02
CA LEU A 143 36.83 5.14 -7.95
C LEU A 143 36.08 4.77 -6.66
N SER A 144 36.41 5.40 -5.54
CA SER A 144 35.68 5.22 -4.28
C SER A 144 34.23 5.70 -4.38
N SER A 145 34.00 6.86 -5.00
CA SER A 145 32.65 7.40 -5.23
C SER A 145 31.84 6.48 -6.15
N PHE A 146 32.45 6.07 -7.26
CA PHE A 146 31.85 5.12 -8.21
C PHE A 146 31.47 3.79 -7.54
N TYR A 147 32.36 3.21 -6.73
CA TYR A 147 32.09 1.95 -6.03
C TYR A 147 30.90 2.08 -5.05
N SER A 148 30.80 3.21 -4.34
CA SER A 148 29.66 3.50 -3.47
C SER A 148 28.34 3.56 -4.25
N GLU A 149 28.30 4.29 -5.37
CA GLU A 149 27.10 4.36 -6.21
C GLU A 149 26.77 3.03 -6.87
N LEU A 150 27.78 2.26 -7.28
CA LEU A 150 27.59 0.90 -7.79
C LEU A 150 26.92 0.00 -6.75
N MET A 151 27.36 0.05 -5.48
CA MET A 151 26.77 -0.74 -4.40
C MET A 151 25.34 -0.31 -4.08
N LYS A 152 25.04 0.99 -4.09
CA LYS A 152 23.66 1.49 -3.99
C LYS A 152 22.80 1.02 -5.15
N GLY A 153 23.34 1.07 -6.37
CA GLY A 153 22.71 0.62 -7.60
C GLY A 153 22.40 -0.88 -7.56
N LEU A 154 23.33 -1.72 -7.10
CA LEU A 154 23.13 -3.15 -6.91
C LEU A 154 22.05 -3.43 -5.86
N GLY A 155 22.07 -2.71 -4.73
CA GLY A 155 21.04 -2.85 -3.68
C GLY A 155 19.65 -2.41 -4.14
N ALA A 156 19.55 -1.33 -4.93
CA ALA A 156 18.30 -0.88 -5.53
C ALA A 156 17.82 -1.83 -6.64
N GLY A 157 18.75 -2.30 -7.48
CA GLY A 157 18.51 -3.29 -8.51
C GLY A 157 17.93 -4.57 -7.93
N GLY A 158 18.48 -5.08 -6.82
CA GLY A 158 17.93 -6.25 -6.12
C GLY A 158 16.45 -6.08 -5.74
N ARG A 159 16.05 -4.92 -5.21
CA ARG A 159 14.64 -4.62 -4.88
C ARG A 159 13.75 -4.52 -6.12
N LEU A 160 14.28 -4.03 -7.24
CA LEU A 160 13.54 -4.01 -8.51
C LEU A 160 13.34 -5.41 -9.06
N TRP A 161 14.39 -6.24 -9.06
CA TRP A 161 14.32 -7.62 -9.50
C TRP A 161 13.36 -8.46 -8.65
N GLU A 162 13.34 -8.24 -7.33
CA GLU A 162 12.38 -8.88 -6.44
C GLU A 162 10.91 -8.64 -6.88
N LEU A 163 10.59 -7.43 -7.34
CA LEU A 163 9.25 -7.12 -7.85
C LEU A 163 9.01 -7.62 -9.28
N LEU A 164 10.01 -7.49 -10.16
CA LEU A 164 9.92 -7.90 -11.57
C LEU A 164 9.80 -9.42 -11.74
N GLU A 165 10.49 -10.19 -10.89
CA GLU A 165 10.49 -11.65 -10.95
C GLU A 165 9.38 -12.29 -10.10
N ARG A 166 8.68 -11.49 -9.28
CA ARG A 166 7.57 -11.98 -8.45
C ARG A 166 6.45 -12.51 -9.34
N LYS A 167 6.25 -13.81 -9.32
CA LYS A 167 5.09 -14.47 -9.93
C LYS A 167 3.88 -14.35 -8.99
N PRO A 168 2.76 -13.75 -9.42
CA PRO A 168 1.52 -13.74 -8.62
C PRO A 168 1.04 -15.17 -8.33
N GLU A 169 0.62 -15.44 -7.09
CA GLU A 169 0.04 -16.74 -6.71
C GLU A 169 -1.33 -16.97 -7.37
N LEU A 170 -2.07 -15.90 -7.61
CA LEU A 170 -3.34 -15.90 -8.32
C LEU A 170 -3.09 -15.57 -9.81
N PRO A 171 -3.68 -16.32 -10.76
CA PRO A 171 -3.61 -16.00 -12.17
C PRO A 171 -4.13 -14.57 -12.44
N PHE A 172 -3.50 -13.85 -13.35
CA PHE A 172 -3.88 -12.46 -13.66
C PHE A 172 -5.00 -12.39 -14.70
N ASP A 173 -4.80 -13.01 -15.86
CA ASP A 173 -5.75 -12.99 -16.98
C ASP A 173 -5.76 -14.35 -17.72
N GLU A 174 -5.83 -15.43 -16.94
CA GLU A 174 -5.84 -16.81 -17.45
C GLU A 174 -7.05 -17.57 -16.90
N GLY A 175 -7.61 -18.48 -17.70
CA GLY A 175 -8.74 -19.34 -17.32
C GLY A 175 -9.82 -19.40 -18.39
N VAL A 176 -10.87 -20.19 -18.13
CA VAL A 176 -11.99 -20.36 -19.07
C VAL A 176 -13.03 -19.25 -18.91
N VAL A 177 -13.76 -18.99 -19.99
CA VAL A 177 -14.90 -18.06 -20.02
C VAL A 177 -16.16 -18.87 -20.32
N LEU A 178 -17.21 -18.69 -19.52
CA LEU A 178 -18.49 -19.37 -19.77
C LEU A 178 -19.21 -18.70 -20.94
N ASN A 179 -19.87 -19.51 -21.77
CA ASN A 179 -20.72 -19.02 -22.85
C ASN A 179 -22.04 -18.43 -22.28
N GLN A 180 -22.79 -17.71 -23.11
CA GLN A 180 -24.02 -17.04 -22.67
C GLN A 180 -25.12 -18.01 -22.22
N GLU A 181 -25.15 -19.23 -22.77
CA GLU A 181 -26.17 -20.23 -22.44
C GLU A 181 -25.95 -20.87 -21.06
N SER A 182 -24.68 -21.12 -20.70
CA SER A 182 -24.30 -21.72 -19.42
C SER A 182 -24.26 -20.73 -18.26
N PHE A 183 -24.08 -19.44 -18.53
CA PHE A 183 -23.99 -18.41 -17.51
C PHE A 183 -25.37 -17.93 -17.04
N GLN A 184 -25.79 -18.42 -15.87
CA GLN A 184 -27.07 -18.07 -15.24
C GLN A 184 -26.89 -17.17 -14.01
N GLY A 185 -25.74 -17.23 -13.35
CA GLY A 185 -25.42 -16.43 -12.16
C GLY A 185 -25.77 -17.09 -10.83
N THR A 186 -25.76 -18.42 -10.74
CA THR A 186 -25.90 -19.16 -9.49
C THR A 186 -24.54 -19.29 -8.79
N LEU A 187 -24.47 -18.94 -7.51
CA LEU A 187 -23.24 -19.04 -6.71
C LEU A 187 -23.37 -20.10 -5.63
N GLU A 188 -22.29 -20.84 -5.38
CA GLU A 188 -22.27 -21.87 -4.35
C GLU A 188 -20.93 -21.95 -3.62
N PHE A 189 -20.98 -21.86 -2.30
CA PHE A 189 -19.88 -22.15 -1.39
C PHE A 189 -20.08 -23.56 -0.85
N ARG A 190 -19.03 -24.39 -0.93
CA ARG A 190 -19.03 -25.75 -0.38
C ARG A 190 -17.83 -25.93 0.55
N ASN A 191 -18.12 -26.13 1.83
CA ASN A 191 -17.17 -26.50 2.89
C ASN A 191 -15.93 -25.58 2.97
N VAL A 192 -16.14 -24.27 2.75
CA VAL A 192 -15.06 -23.31 2.62
C VAL A 192 -14.39 -23.03 3.97
N HIS A 193 -13.06 -23.18 4.00
CA HIS A 193 -12.22 -22.75 5.10
C HIS A 193 -11.30 -21.62 4.65
N PHE A 194 -11.18 -20.57 5.46
CA PHE A 194 -10.38 -19.40 5.10
C PHE A 194 -9.87 -18.65 6.32
N ALA A 195 -8.62 -18.19 6.22
CA ALA A 195 -7.99 -17.22 7.11
C ALA A 195 -7.20 -16.24 6.23
N TYR A 196 -7.13 -14.97 6.63
CA TYR A 196 -6.37 -13.98 5.86
C TYR A 196 -4.87 -14.26 5.96
N PRO A 197 -4.08 -14.12 4.87
CA PRO A 197 -2.63 -14.36 4.89
C PRO A 197 -1.86 -13.48 5.88
N THR A 198 -2.38 -12.30 6.21
CA THR A 198 -1.79 -11.38 7.19
C THR A 198 -1.96 -11.82 8.65
N ARG A 199 -2.94 -12.70 8.93
CA ARG A 199 -3.26 -13.27 10.25
C ARG A 199 -3.77 -14.72 10.10
N PRO A 200 -2.92 -15.66 9.65
CA PRO A 200 -3.34 -17.04 9.37
C PRO A 200 -3.84 -17.79 10.62
N GLU A 201 -3.46 -17.34 11.81
CA GLU A 201 -3.88 -17.89 13.10
C GLU A 201 -5.34 -17.59 13.47
N VAL A 202 -5.99 -16.62 12.81
CA VAL A 202 -7.39 -16.25 13.07
C VAL A 202 -8.28 -16.76 11.93
N PRO A 203 -8.95 -17.92 12.09
CA PRO A 203 -9.85 -18.45 11.07
C PRO A 203 -11.10 -17.57 10.93
N ILE A 204 -11.46 -17.24 9.69
CA ILE A 204 -12.67 -16.49 9.35
C ILE A 204 -13.82 -17.42 8.99
N PHE A 205 -13.55 -18.41 8.12
CA PHE A 205 -14.51 -19.44 7.74
C PHE A 205 -14.01 -20.81 8.15
N GLN A 206 -14.92 -21.60 8.70
CA GLN A 206 -14.68 -22.98 9.09
C GLN A 206 -15.86 -23.77 8.55
N ASP A 207 -15.71 -24.55 7.49
CA ASP A 207 -16.80 -25.31 6.88
C ASP A 207 -18.01 -24.44 6.44
N PHE A 208 -17.73 -23.29 5.84
CA PHE A 208 -18.76 -22.38 5.33
C PHE A 208 -19.41 -22.93 4.05
N SER A 209 -20.73 -23.12 4.08
CA SER A 209 -21.51 -23.56 2.91
C SER A 209 -22.75 -22.68 2.72
N LEU A 210 -22.93 -22.16 1.51
CA LEU A 210 -24.02 -21.25 1.17
C LEU A 210 -24.33 -21.35 -0.33
N CYS A 211 -25.60 -21.53 -0.67
CA CYS A 211 -26.08 -21.47 -2.06
C CYS A 211 -26.91 -20.22 -2.27
N ILE A 212 -26.58 -19.47 -3.34
CA ILE A 212 -27.25 -18.25 -3.78
C ILE A 212 -27.80 -18.53 -5.19
N PRO A 213 -29.09 -18.88 -5.32
CA PRO A 213 -29.71 -19.19 -6.60
C PRO A 213 -29.68 -18.01 -7.58
N SER A 214 -29.65 -18.29 -8.88
CA SER A 214 -29.78 -17.27 -9.92
C SER A 214 -31.02 -16.40 -9.72
N ALA A 215 -30.88 -15.09 -9.98
CA ALA A 215 -31.94 -14.08 -9.93
C ALA A 215 -32.69 -14.03 -8.58
N SER A 216 -32.01 -14.39 -7.48
CA SER A 216 -32.54 -14.32 -6.12
C SER A 216 -31.76 -13.33 -5.27
N VAL A 217 -32.45 -12.73 -4.30
CA VAL A 217 -31.86 -11.87 -3.27
C VAL A 217 -31.63 -12.70 -2.02
N THR A 218 -30.36 -12.91 -1.68
CA THR A 218 -29.93 -13.56 -0.44
C THR A 218 -29.33 -12.53 0.51
N ALA A 219 -29.93 -12.38 1.70
CA ALA A 219 -29.40 -11.53 2.75
C ALA A 219 -28.49 -12.32 3.70
N LEU A 220 -27.25 -11.87 3.86
CA LEU A 220 -26.29 -12.40 4.82
C LEU A 220 -26.30 -11.53 6.08
N VAL A 221 -26.64 -12.13 7.21
CA VAL A 221 -26.73 -11.45 8.52
C VAL A 221 -25.84 -12.14 9.53
N GLY A 222 -25.35 -11.40 10.53
CA GLY A 222 -24.50 -11.97 11.57
C GLY A 222 -23.80 -10.90 12.41
N PRO A 223 -23.19 -11.29 13.54
CA PRO A 223 -22.48 -10.35 14.40
C PRO A 223 -21.38 -9.56 13.68
N SER A 224 -20.99 -8.40 14.22
CA SER A 224 -19.81 -7.67 13.73
C SER A 224 -18.56 -8.54 13.85
N GLY A 225 -17.71 -8.55 12.81
CA GLY A 225 -16.52 -9.39 12.77
C GLY A 225 -16.76 -10.87 12.41
N SER A 226 -17.98 -11.29 12.08
CA SER A 226 -18.27 -12.70 11.73
C SER A 226 -17.75 -13.16 10.35
N GLY A 227 -17.13 -12.27 9.56
CA GLY A 227 -16.59 -12.59 8.24
C GLY A 227 -17.48 -12.25 7.04
N LYS A 228 -18.57 -11.49 7.23
CA LYS A 228 -19.53 -11.15 6.15
C LYS A 228 -18.85 -10.55 4.90
N SER A 229 -18.07 -9.49 5.04
CA SER A 229 -17.35 -8.85 3.93
C SER A 229 -16.27 -9.74 3.30
N THR A 230 -15.81 -10.78 4.00
CA THR A 230 -14.89 -11.77 3.44
C THR A 230 -15.56 -12.62 2.37
N VAL A 231 -16.88 -12.84 2.44
CA VAL A 231 -17.65 -13.53 1.38
C VAL A 231 -17.50 -12.81 0.04
N LEU A 232 -17.56 -11.48 0.04
CA LEU A 232 -17.38 -10.65 -1.15
C LEU A 232 -15.95 -10.78 -1.71
N SER A 233 -14.96 -10.76 -0.82
CA SER A 233 -13.55 -10.89 -1.20
C SER A 233 -13.26 -12.22 -1.88
N LEU A 234 -13.87 -13.31 -1.41
CA LEU A 234 -13.73 -14.64 -2.01
C LEU A 234 -14.52 -14.78 -3.32
N LEU A 235 -15.72 -14.20 -3.44
CA LEU A 235 -16.48 -14.20 -4.71
C LEU A 235 -15.76 -13.43 -5.82
N LEU A 236 -15.08 -12.34 -5.47
CA LEU A 236 -14.23 -11.59 -6.39
C LEU A 236 -12.86 -12.26 -6.63
N ARG A 237 -12.61 -13.42 -6.01
CA ARG A 237 -11.35 -14.16 -6.03
C ARG A 237 -10.15 -13.23 -5.77
N LEU A 238 -10.28 -12.37 -4.76
CA LEU A 238 -9.15 -11.58 -4.24
C LEU A 238 -8.22 -12.45 -3.39
N TYR A 239 -8.77 -13.53 -2.85
CA TYR A 239 -8.08 -14.60 -2.16
C TYR A 239 -8.71 -15.93 -2.58
N ASP A 240 -7.92 -17.00 -2.65
CA ASP A 240 -8.45 -18.36 -2.78
C ASP A 240 -8.70 -18.94 -1.37
N PRO A 241 -9.73 -19.78 -1.19
CA PRO A 241 -9.97 -20.47 0.08
C PRO A 241 -8.85 -21.48 0.37
N ILE A 242 -8.58 -21.72 1.66
CA ILE A 242 -7.58 -22.72 2.10
C ILE A 242 -8.07 -24.13 1.78
N SER A 243 -9.36 -24.38 1.98
CA SER A 243 -10.04 -25.62 1.53
C SER A 243 -11.50 -25.35 1.20
N GLY A 244 -12.15 -26.30 0.54
CA GLY A 244 -13.49 -26.14 -0.04
C GLY A 244 -13.46 -25.49 -1.41
N THR A 245 -14.64 -25.23 -1.97
CA THR A 245 -14.79 -24.70 -3.33
C THR A 245 -15.84 -23.60 -3.38
N ILE A 246 -15.61 -22.61 -4.24
CA ILE A 246 -16.59 -21.60 -4.60
C ILE A 246 -16.89 -21.78 -6.08
N SER A 247 -18.16 -21.94 -6.43
CA SER A 247 -18.60 -22.26 -7.78
C SER A 247 -19.55 -21.20 -8.33
N LEU A 248 -19.42 -20.91 -9.62
CA LEU A 248 -20.33 -20.11 -10.43
C LEU A 248 -20.95 -21.02 -11.50
N ASP A 249 -22.27 -21.19 -11.46
CA ASP A 249 -23.01 -22.07 -12.38
C ASP A 249 -22.39 -23.48 -12.47
N GLY A 250 -22.01 -24.03 -11.32
CA GLY A 250 -21.38 -25.36 -11.19
C GLY A 250 -19.88 -25.43 -11.52
N HIS A 251 -19.27 -24.34 -11.98
CA HIS A 251 -17.84 -24.28 -12.30
C HIS A 251 -17.05 -23.65 -11.15
N ASP A 252 -15.99 -24.29 -10.69
CA ASP A 252 -15.11 -23.71 -9.66
C ASP A 252 -14.49 -22.41 -10.19
N ILE A 253 -14.62 -21.31 -9.43
CA ILE A 253 -14.12 -19.99 -9.83
C ILE A 253 -12.61 -19.97 -10.07
N ARG A 254 -11.87 -20.97 -9.56
CA ARG A 254 -10.44 -21.11 -9.80
C ARG A 254 -10.08 -21.47 -11.24
N GLN A 255 -11.01 -22.11 -11.96
CA GLN A 255 -10.85 -22.48 -13.36
C GLN A 255 -11.21 -21.32 -14.31
N LEU A 256 -12.00 -20.37 -13.83
CA LEU A 256 -12.49 -19.24 -14.61
C LEU A 256 -11.43 -18.16 -14.74
N ASN A 257 -11.46 -17.43 -15.86
CA ASN A 257 -10.67 -16.21 -16.02
C ASN A 257 -11.13 -15.18 -14.95
N PRO A 258 -10.24 -14.68 -14.09
CA PRO A 258 -10.61 -13.81 -12.98
C PRO A 258 -11.04 -12.41 -13.43
N VAL A 259 -10.54 -11.89 -14.54
CA VAL A 259 -10.99 -10.61 -15.12
C VAL A 259 -12.44 -10.74 -15.60
N TRP A 260 -12.75 -11.82 -16.33
CA TRP A 260 -14.10 -12.13 -16.77
C TRP A 260 -15.05 -12.41 -15.60
N LEU A 261 -14.64 -13.20 -14.60
CA LEU A 261 -15.43 -13.46 -13.40
C LEU A 261 -15.85 -12.15 -12.74
N ARG A 262 -14.88 -11.25 -12.56
CA ARG A 262 -15.12 -9.93 -11.96
C ARG A 262 -15.98 -9.07 -12.87
N SER A 263 -15.91 -9.15 -14.20
CA SER A 263 -16.81 -8.38 -15.08
C SER A 263 -18.29 -8.77 -14.93
N LYS A 264 -18.57 -10.01 -14.51
CA LYS A 264 -19.93 -10.49 -14.23
C LYS A 264 -20.48 -10.13 -12.85
N ILE A 265 -19.63 -9.64 -11.95
CA ILE A 265 -19.96 -9.33 -10.56
C ILE A 265 -19.84 -7.82 -10.31
N GLY A 266 -20.95 -7.16 -9.97
CA GLY A 266 -20.96 -5.80 -9.44
C GLY A 266 -20.75 -5.79 -7.93
N THR A 267 -20.11 -4.75 -7.41
CA THR A 267 -20.01 -4.53 -5.97
C THR A 267 -20.33 -3.08 -5.63
N VAL A 268 -21.08 -2.87 -4.56
CA VAL A 268 -21.26 -1.57 -3.91
C VAL A 268 -20.81 -1.74 -2.47
N SER A 269 -19.65 -1.18 -2.15
CA SER A 269 -19.02 -1.29 -0.83
C SER A 269 -19.60 -0.28 0.16
N GLN A 270 -19.48 -0.57 1.46
CA GLN A 270 -19.93 0.30 2.56
C GLN A 270 -19.32 1.70 2.45
N GLU A 271 -18.00 1.77 2.22
CA GLU A 271 -17.25 2.98 1.91
C GLU A 271 -16.76 2.94 0.46
N PRO A 272 -17.49 3.57 -0.48
CA PRO A 272 -17.09 3.53 -1.89
C PRO A 272 -15.82 4.33 -2.13
N VAL A 273 -14.89 3.71 -2.85
CA VAL A 273 -13.65 4.35 -3.32
C VAL A 273 -13.90 5.00 -4.68
N LEU A 274 -13.55 6.28 -4.76
CA LEU A 274 -13.51 7.09 -5.98
C LEU A 274 -12.07 7.55 -6.23
N PHE A 275 -11.61 7.40 -7.47
CA PHE A 275 -10.28 7.82 -7.89
C PHE A 275 -10.20 9.34 -8.03
N SER A 276 -8.97 9.87 -8.00
CA SER A 276 -8.69 11.31 -8.17
C SER A 276 -8.82 11.75 -9.64
N CYS A 277 -10.03 11.63 -10.18
CA CYS A 277 -10.42 11.83 -11.57
C CYS A 277 -11.81 12.50 -11.62
N SER A 278 -12.31 12.83 -12.81
CA SER A 278 -13.67 13.37 -12.96
C SER A 278 -14.75 12.38 -12.50
N ILE A 279 -15.95 12.90 -12.21
CA ILE A 279 -17.12 12.05 -11.90
C ILE A 279 -17.47 11.17 -13.11
N ALA A 280 -17.40 11.70 -14.33
CA ALA A 280 -17.60 10.94 -15.56
C ALA A 280 -16.67 9.73 -15.66
N GLU A 281 -15.36 9.93 -15.47
CA GLU A 281 -14.35 8.86 -15.52
C GLU A 281 -14.57 7.82 -14.41
N ASN A 282 -14.95 8.27 -13.21
CA ASN A 282 -15.28 7.35 -12.12
C ASN A 282 -16.49 6.47 -12.45
N ILE A 283 -17.53 7.00 -13.10
CA ILE A 283 -18.70 6.22 -13.55
C ILE A 283 -18.31 5.29 -14.71
N ALA A 284 -17.60 5.81 -15.71
CA ALA A 284 -17.13 5.09 -16.89
C ALA A 284 -16.25 3.88 -16.55
N TYR A 285 -15.56 3.91 -15.41
CA TYR A 285 -14.76 2.80 -14.86
C TYR A 285 -15.56 1.49 -14.67
N GLY A 286 -16.89 1.55 -14.66
CA GLY A 286 -17.75 0.37 -14.60
C GLY A 286 -17.82 -0.43 -15.91
N ALA A 287 -17.57 0.20 -17.06
CA ALA A 287 -17.65 -0.45 -18.36
C ALA A 287 -16.38 -1.27 -18.67
N ASP A 288 -16.52 -2.35 -19.44
CA ASP A 288 -15.36 -3.15 -19.91
C ASP A 288 -14.40 -2.32 -20.77
N ASN A 289 -14.92 -1.34 -21.52
CA ASN A 289 -14.13 -0.34 -22.25
C ASN A 289 -14.58 1.08 -21.89
N PRO A 290 -14.01 1.70 -20.84
CA PRO A 290 -14.39 3.04 -20.38
C PRO A 290 -14.30 4.13 -21.46
N SER A 291 -13.36 4.01 -22.40
CA SER A 291 -13.16 5.00 -23.48
C SER A 291 -14.23 4.96 -24.57
N SER A 292 -15.02 3.88 -24.64
CA SER A 292 -16.13 3.74 -25.59
C SER A 292 -17.49 4.24 -25.05
N VAL A 293 -17.54 4.61 -23.76
CA VAL A 293 -18.77 5.04 -23.10
C VAL A 293 -19.15 6.44 -23.55
N THR A 294 -20.40 6.64 -23.98
CA THR A 294 -20.89 7.96 -24.40
C THR A 294 -21.38 8.79 -23.21
N ALA A 295 -21.43 10.11 -23.36
CA ALA A 295 -21.93 11.01 -22.32
C ALA A 295 -23.38 10.67 -21.92
N GLU A 296 -24.22 10.30 -22.90
CA GLU A 296 -25.62 9.93 -22.67
C GLU A 296 -25.74 8.66 -21.82
N GLN A 297 -24.84 7.70 -21.99
CA GLN A 297 -24.81 6.49 -21.17
C GLN A 297 -24.46 6.82 -19.72
N ILE A 298 -23.48 7.71 -19.51
CA ILE A 298 -23.06 8.18 -18.17
C ILE A 298 -24.21 8.93 -17.50
N GLU A 299 -24.85 9.87 -18.19
CA GLU A 299 -25.99 10.62 -17.66
C GLU A 299 -27.15 9.70 -17.30
N LYS A 300 -27.49 8.74 -18.17
CA LYS A 300 -28.56 7.79 -17.94
C LYS A 300 -28.36 6.97 -16.66
N VAL A 301 -27.17 6.40 -16.45
CA VAL A 301 -26.90 5.62 -15.23
C VAL A 301 -26.81 6.50 -13.99
N ALA A 302 -26.34 7.74 -14.13
CA ALA A 302 -26.31 8.71 -13.05
C ALA A 302 -27.73 9.11 -12.62
N ASP A 303 -28.67 9.29 -13.54
CA ASP A 303 -30.05 9.61 -13.23
C ASP A 303 -30.76 8.41 -12.55
N VAL A 304 -30.57 7.18 -13.05
CA VAL A 304 -31.11 5.97 -12.41
C VAL A 304 -30.58 5.79 -10.99
N ALA A 305 -29.31 6.15 -10.75
CA ALA A 305 -28.67 6.11 -9.45
C ALA A 305 -29.04 7.29 -8.52
N ASN A 306 -29.99 8.16 -8.92
CA ASN A 306 -30.32 9.40 -8.23
C ASN A 306 -29.12 10.34 -8.04
N ALA A 307 -28.07 10.23 -8.87
CA ALA A 307 -26.85 11.01 -8.78
C ALA A 307 -26.85 12.26 -9.69
N GLY A 308 -27.59 12.21 -10.80
CA GLY A 308 -27.53 13.26 -11.83
C GLY A 308 -27.86 14.66 -11.33
N ALA A 309 -28.81 14.82 -10.41
CA ALA A 309 -29.20 16.11 -9.86
C ALA A 309 -28.06 16.83 -9.13
N PHE A 310 -27.37 16.15 -8.20
CA PHE A 310 -26.28 16.79 -7.46
C PHE A 310 -25.02 16.96 -8.32
N ILE A 311 -24.79 16.05 -9.28
CA ILE A 311 -23.65 16.15 -10.19
C ILE A 311 -23.78 17.42 -11.04
N ARG A 312 -24.97 17.68 -11.61
CA ARG A 312 -25.24 18.90 -12.41
C ARG A 312 -25.15 20.19 -11.59
N ASN A 313 -25.32 20.12 -10.27
CA ASN A 313 -25.17 21.27 -9.38
C ASN A 313 -23.71 21.66 -9.12
N PHE A 314 -22.73 20.81 -9.46
CA PHE A 314 -21.33 21.23 -9.41
C PHE A 314 -21.01 22.20 -10.55
N PRO A 315 -20.10 23.19 -10.33
CA PRO A 315 -19.73 24.15 -11.37
C PRO A 315 -19.18 23.52 -12.66
N GLN A 316 -18.57 22.33 -12.57
CA GLN A 316 -18.02 21.58 -13.71
C GLN A 316 -18.86 20.34 -14.07
N GLY A 317 -20.03 20.16 -13.44
CA GLY A 317 -20.90 19.02 -13.68
C GLY A 317 -20.18 17.67 -13.54
N PHE A 318 -20.31 16.83 -14.57
CA PHE A 318 -19.65 15.54 -14.66
C PHE A 318 -18.11 15.63 -14.77
N ASN A 319 -17.56 16.78 -15.17
CA ASN A 319 -16.12 17.01 -15.26
C ASN A 319 -15.49 17.42 -13.91
N THR A 320 -16.28 17.54 -12.84
CA THR A 320 -15.75 17.83 -11.51
C THR A 320 -14.81 16.72 -11.05
N VAL A 321 -13.57 17.10 -10.70
CA VAL A 321 -12.57 16.17 -10.15
C VAL A 321 -12.89 15.87 -8.69
N VAL A 322 -13.02 14.59 -8.37
CA VAL A 322 -13.31 14.06 -7.02
C VAL A 322 -12.12 13.23 -6.52
N GLY A 323 -12.26 12.52 -5.40
CA GLY A 323 -11.19 11.74 -4.78
C GLY A 323 -10.40 12.54 -3.74
N GLU A 324 -9.31 11.97 -3.20
CA GLU A 324 -8.53 12.58 -2.12
C GLU A 324 -7.92 13.95 -2.47
N LYS A 325 -7.61 14.17 -3.76
CA LYS A 325 -7.04 15.42 -4.27
C LYS A 325 -8.09 16.40 -4.85
N GLY A 326 -9.36 16.01 -4.86
CA GLY A 326 -10.46 16.74 -5.51
C GLY A 326 -11.51 17.26 -4.53
N VAL A 327 -12.72 17.50 -5.05
CA VAL A 327 -13.88 17.89 -4.22
C VAL A 327 -14.27 16.72 -3.32
N LEU A 328 -14.44 17.01 -2.03
CA LEU A 328 -14.96 16.04 -1.06
C LEU A 328 -16.47 15.87 -1.24
N LEU A 329 -16.89 14.62 -1.46
CA LEU A 329 -18.29 14.22 -1.55
C LEU A 329 -18.79 13.66 -0.22
N SER A 330 -20.08 13.83 0.06
CA SER A 330 -20.73 13.15 1.19
C SER A 330 -20.76 11.63 0.98
N GLY A 331 -20.95 10.85 2.06
CA GLY A 331 -21.05 9.38 1.97
C GLY A 331 -22.12 8.93 0.96
N GLY A 332 -23.31 9.56 1.00
CA GLY A 332 -24.43 9.22 0.12
C GLY A 332 -24.19 9.61 -1.34
N GLN A 333 -23.47 10.71 -1.59
CA GLN A 333 -23.04 11.09 -2.93
C GLN A 333 -22.04 10.06 -3.50
N LYS A 334 -21.05 9.63 -2.70
CA LYS A 334 -20.10 8.59 -3.10
C LYS A 334 -20.80 7.26 -3.42
N GLN A 335 -21.77 6.87 -2.62
CA GLN A 335 -22.55 5.65 -2.83
C GLN A 335 -23.37 5.72 -4.12
N ARG A 336 -24.06 6.83 -4.40
CA ARG A 336 -24.80 7.00 -5.65
C ARG A 336 -23.90 6.95 -6.89
N ILE A 337 -22.68 7.49 -6.83
CA ILE A 337 -21.70 7.34 -7.92
C ILE A 337 -21.26 5.88 -8.07
N ALA A 338 -21.04 5.17 -6.97
CA ALA A 338 -20.70 3.75 -7.02
C ALA A 338 -21.84 2.87 -7.56
N ILE A 339 -23.09 3.22 -7.25
CA ILE A 339 -24.29 2.60 -7.84
C ILE A 339 -24.35 2.89 -9.34
N ALA A 340 -24.13 4.13 -9.78
CA ALA A 340 -24.06 4.48 -11.20
C ALA A 340 -22.97 3.68 -11.93
N ARG A 341 -21.79 3.52 -11.31
CA ARG A 341 -20.70 2.68 -11.81
C ARG A 341 -21.11 1.20 -11.94
N ALA A 342 -21.83 0.66 -10.96
CA ALA A 342 -22.35 -0.70 -11.00
C ALA A 342 -23.47 -0.88 -12.05
N LEU A 343 -24.33 0.12 -12.23
CA LEU A 343 -25.36 0.15 -13.27
C LEU A 343 -24.75 0.14 -14.67
N LEU A 344 -23.70 0.93 -14.90
CA LEU A 344 -23.00 0.98 -16.19
C LEU A 344 -22.37 -0.36 -16.55
N LYS A 345 -21.81 -1.05 -15.55
CA LYS A 345 -21.27 -2.40 -15.70
C LYS A 345 -22.33 -3.44 -16.08
N ASN A 346 -23.58 -3.21 -15.67
CA ASN A 346 -24.72 -4.09 -15.86
C ASN A 346 -24.43 -5.59 -15.54
N PRO A 347 -23.99 -5.92 -14.31
CA PRO A 347 -23.61 -7.27 -13.95
C PRO A 347 -24.84 -8.15 -13.70
N LYS A 348 -24.70 -9.47 -13.87
CA LYS A 348 -25.74 -10.46 -13.53
C LYS A 348 -25.77 -10.78 -12.03
N ILE A 349 -24.61 -10.65 -11.38
CA ILE A 349 -24.42 -10.87 -9.95
C ILE A 349 -24.09 -9.52 -9.30
N LEU A 350 -24.74 -9.21 -8.20
CA LEU A 350 -24.53 -7.98 -7.45
C LEU A 350 -24.23 -8.29 -5.98
N LEU A 351 -23.14 -7.72 -5.49
CA LEU A 351 -22.75 -7.81 -4.09
C LEU A 351 -22.90 -6.45 -3.43
N LEU A 352 -23.63 -6.40 -2.32
CA LEU A 352 -23.90 -5.17 -1.59
C LEU A 352 -23.37 -5.29 -0.16
N ASP A 353 -22.43 -4.43 0.22
CA ASP A 353 -21.91 -4.35 1.59
C ASP A 353 -22.44 -3.08 2.26
N GLU A 354 -23.47 -3.23 3.11
CA GLU A 354 -24.04 -2.19 3.99
C GLU A 354 -24.00 -0.74 3.45
N ALA A 355 -24.53 -0.53 2.24
CA ALA A 355 -24.43 0.74 1.50
C ALA A 355 -25.29 1.91 2.06
N THR A 356 -25.62 1.94 3.35
CA THR A 356 -26.47 3.00 3.98
C THR A 356 -26.14 3.26 5.46
N SER A 357 -25.11 2.65 6.04
CA SER A 357 -24.68 2.98 7.41
C SER A 357 -24.03 4.37 7.44
N ALA A 358 -24.53 5.29 8.27
CA ALA A 358 -24.04 6.67 8.44
C ALA A 358 -24.50 7.73 7.41
N LEU A 359 -25.68 7.54 6.80
CA LEU A 359 -26.34 8.60 6.01
C LEU A 359 -27.40 9.35 6.82
N ASP A 360 -27.63 10.62 6.47
CA ASP A 360 -28.86 11.32 6.85
C ASP A 360 -30.09 10.72 6.14
N ALA A 361 -31.27 10.91 6.72
CA ALA A 361 -32.50 10.25 6.27
C ALA A 361 -32.89 10.54 4.80
N GLU A 362 -32.57 11.72 4.28
CA GLU A 362 -32.86 12.08 2.88
C GLU A 362 -31.91 11.35 1.92
N ASN A 363 -30.60 11.42 2.16
CA ASN A 363 -29.62 10.68 1.35
C ASN A 363 -29.85 9.17 1.42
N GLU A 364 -30.24 8.66 2.58
CA GLU A 364 -30.59 7.26 2.78
C GLU A 364 -31.74 6.79 1.89
N TYR A 365 -32.83 7.56 1.83
CA TYR A 365 -33.97 7.24 0.97
C TYR A 365 -33.55 7.16 -0.51
N LEU A 366 -32.81 8.18 -0.98
CA LEU A 366 -32.35 8.24 -2.38
C LEU A 366 -31.37 7.12 -2.74
N VAL A 367 -30.51 6.71 -1.80
CA VAL A 367 -29.58 5.59 -1.98
C VAL A 367 -30.33 4.26 -1.99
N GLN A 368 -31.30 4.05 -1.09
CA GLN A 368 -32.10 2.83 -1.04
C GLN A 368 -32.92 2.65 -2.32
N GLU A 369 -33.57 3.70 -2.80
CA GLU A 369 -34.32 3.65 -4.06
C GLU A 369 -33.42 3.30 -5.26
N ALA A 370 -32.21 3.87 -5.31
CA ALA A 370 -31.23 3.55 -6.34
C ALA A 370 -30.72 2.09 -6.24
N LEU A 371 -30.56 1.56 -5.02
CA LEU A 371 -30.21 0.16 -4.79
C LEU A 371 -31.34 -0.77 -5.22
N ASP A 372 -32.59 -0.46 -4.91
CA ASP A 372 -33.74 -1.29 -5.29
C ASP A 372 -33.81 -1.45 -6.81
N ARG A 373 -33.65 -0.35 -7.57
CA ARG A 373 -33.55 -0.36 -9.04
C ARG A 373 -32.34 -1.16 -9.54
N LEU A 374 -31.21 -1.08 -8.84
CA LEU A 374 -29.99 -1.83 -9.19
C LEU A 374 -30.17 -3.34 -8.89
N MET A 375 -30.99 -3.75 -7.93
CA MET A 375 -31.18 -5.16 -7.59
C MET A 375 -32.09 -5.92 -8.58
N GLU A 376 -32.99 -5.22 -9.27
CA GLU A 376 -33.97 -5.85 -10.16
C GLU A 376 -33.32 -6.74 -11.25
N GLY A 377 -33.80 -7.98 -11.35
CA GLY A 377 -33.38 -8.94 -12.39
C GLY A 377 -31.98 -9.55 -12.22
N ARG A 378 -31.34 -9.35 -11.05
CA ARG A 378 -29.97 -9.81 -10.76
C ARG A 378 -29.94 -10.83 -9.62
N THR A 379 -28.89 -11.66 -9.59
CA THR A 379 -28.54 -12.44 -8.39
C THR A 379 -27.91 -11.49 -7.38
N VAL A 380 -28.51 -11.30 -6.21
CA VAL A 380 -28.03 -10.34 -5.22
C VAL A 380 -27.61 -11.05 -3.95
N LEU A 381 -26.37 -10.81 -3.51
CA LEU A 381 -25.93 -11.10 -2.15
C LEU A 381 -25.78 -9.77 -1.42
N ILE A 382 -26.57 -9.58 -0.37
CA ILE A 382 -26.52 -8.37 0.45
C ILE A 382 -26.08 -8.68 1.87
N ILE A 383 -25.04 -8.01 2.33
CA ILE A 383 -24.69 -7.95 3.75
C ILE A 383 -25.63 -6.96 4.40
N ALA A 384 -26.62 -7.50 5.10
CA ALA A 384 -27.74 -6.71 5.56
C ALA A 384 -27.63 -6.42 7.05
N HIS A 385 -27.69 -5.13 7.38
CA HIS A 385 -27.76 -4.64 8.76
C HIS A 385 -29.11 -3.98 9.07
N ARG A 386 -29.94 -3.76 8.05
CA ARG A 386 -31.23 -3.09 8.14
C ARG A 386 -32.38 -4.06 7.95
N LEU A 387 -33.37 -3.92 8.82
CA LEU A 387 -34.52 -4.83 8.86
C LEU A 387 -35.33 -4.83 7.55
N SER A 388 -35.48 -3.66 6.90
CA SER A 388 -36.23 -3.52 5.64
C SER A 388 -35.63 -4.39 4.52
N THR A 389 -34.31 -4.35 4.36
CA THR A 389 -33.60 -5.12 3.33
C THR A 389 -33.59 -6.62 3.63
N ILE A 390 -33.57 -7.00 4.91
CA ILE A 390 -33.65 -8.41 5.31
C ILE A 390 -35.06 -8.96 5.06
N LYS A 391 -36.10 -8.18 5.34
CA LYS A 391 -37.51 -8.57 5.14
C LYS A 391 -37.83 -8.86 3.68
N ASN A 392 -37.29 -8.07 2.77
CA ASN A 392 -37.57 -8.18 1.33
C ASN A 392 -36.70 -9.24 0.62
N ALA A 393 -35.75 -9.86 1.30
CA ALA A 393 -34.89 -10.88 0.70
C ALA A 393 -35.63 -12.21 0.50
N ASN A 394 -35.37 -12.90 -0.60
CA ASN A 394 -35.94 -14.23 -0.88
C ASN A 394 -35.45 -15.28 0.12
N THR A 395 -34.22 -15.14 0.61
CA THR A 395 -33.63 -16.02 1.62
C THR A 395 -32.68 -15.23 2.51
N VAL A 396 -32.68 -15.55 3.79
CA VAL A 396 -31.76 -15.01 4.78
C VAL A 396 -30.83 -16.13 5.24
N ALA A 397 -29.53 -15.84 5.32
CA ALA A 397 -28.49 -16.74 5.82
C ALA A 397 -27.80 -16.08 7.02
N VAL A 398 -27.77 -16.79 8.16
CA VAL A 398 -27.14 -16.32 9.39
C VAL A 398 -25.73 -16.88 9.48
N LEU A 399 -24.74 -15.99 9.46
CA LEU A 399 -23.33 -16.29 9.64
C LEU A 399 -22.93 -16.09 11.10
N ASP A 400 -22.53 -17.17 11.76
CA ASP A 400 -21.99 -17.16 13.10
C ASP A 400 -20.76 -18.06 13.19
N GLN A 401 -19.70 -17.58 13.84
CA GLN A 401 -18.42 -18.28 14.00
C GLN A 401 -17.88 -18.92 12.70
N GLY A 402 -18.03 -18.22 11.57
CA GLY A 402 -17.52 -18.69 10.28
C GLY A 402 -18.36 -19.78 9.60
N LYS A 403 -19.58 -20.07 10.09
CA LYS A 403 -20.52 -21.05 9.55
C LYS A 403 -21.90 -20.44 9.29
N ILE A 404 -22.63 -20.99 8.31
CA ILE A 404 -24.06 -20.72 8.17
C ILE A 404 -24.82 -21.57 9.19
N THR A 405 -25.35 -20.94 10.23
CA THR A 405 -26.06 -21.63 11.32
C THR A 405 -27.56 -21.72 11.07
N GLU A 406 -28.13 -20.74 10.36
CA GLU A 406 -29.54 -20.73 9.99
C GLU A 406 -29.72 -20.22 8.57
N ARG A 407 -30.70 -20.79 7.86
CA ARG A 407 -31.11 -20.36 6.52
C ARG A 407 -32.63 -20.51 6.39
N GLY A 408 -33.29 -19.54 5.77
CA GLY A 408 -34.74 -19.57 5.55
C GLY A 408 -35.29 -18.20 5.19
N ARG A 409 -36.62 -18.08 5.09
CA ARG A 409 -37.29 -16.78 4.94
C ARG A 409 -37.30 -16.01 6.26
N HIS A 410 -37.44 -14.68 6.18
CA HIS A 410 -37.52 -13.79 7.35
C HIS A 410 -38.51 -14.30 8.42
N GLU A 411 -39.74 -14.61 8.03
CA GLU A 411 -40.81 -15.07 8.92
C GLU A 411 -40.51 -16.43 9.56
N GLU A 412 -39.95 -17.35 8.77
CA GLU A 412 -39.55 -18.69 9.25
C GLU A 412 -38.46 -18.58 10.31
N LEU A 413 -37.45 -17.74 10.10
CA LEU A 413 -36.36 -17.56 11.05
C LEU A 413 -36.80 -16.81 12.31
N LEU A 414 -37.76 -15.88 12.22
CA LEU A 414 -38.36 -15.22 13.39
C LEU A 414 -39.18 -16.18 14.26
N SER A 415 -39.85 -17.16 13.63
CA SER A 415 -40.69 -18.13 14.35
C SER A 415 -39.88 -19.04 15.28
N LYS A 416 -38.57 -19.21 15.03
CA LYS A 416 -37.67 -20.03 15.85
C LYS A 416 -37.42 -19.38 17.23
N PRO A 417 -37.91 -19.97 18.34
CA PRO A 417 -37.87 -19.33 19.66
C PRO A 417 -36.46 -19.02 20.16
N ASN A 418 -35.49 -19.86 19.80
CA ASN A 418 -34.09 -19.75 20.23
C ASN A 418 -33.10 -19.49 19.07
N GLY A 419 -33.60 -18.99 17.93
CA GLY A 419 -32.75 -18.67 16.77
C GLY A 419 -31.80 -17.49 17.06
N ILE A 420 -30.57 -17.58 16.56
CA ILE A 420 -29.62 -16.47 16.50
C ILE A 420 -30.23 -15.34 15.67
N TYR A 421 -30.93 -15.66 14.58
CA TYR A 421 -31.61 -14.65 13.76
C TYR A 421 -32.56 -13.77 14.58
N ARG A 422 -33.48 -14.40 15.33
CA ARG A 422 -34.45 -13.69 16.17
C ARG A 422 -33.76 -12.82 17.23
N ARG A 423 -32.68 -13.32 17.84
CA ARG A 423 -31.88 -12.54 18.81
C ARG A 423 -31.23 -11.31 18.16
N LEU A 424 -30.73 -11.44 16.93
CA LEU A 424 -30.17 -10.32 16.18
C LEU A 424 -31.24 -9.28 15.85
N MET A 425 -32.43 -9.71 15.41
CA MET A 425 -33.54 -8.80 15.10
C MET A 425 -34.06 -8.07 16.33
N ASN A 426 -34.19 -8.75 17.47
CA ASN A 426 -34.60 -8.12 18.74
C ASN A 426 -33.60 -7.06 19.24
N LYS A 427 -32.31 -7.16 18.88
CA LYS A 427 -31.29 -6.16 19.23
C LYS A 427 -31.28 -4.95 18.30
N GLN A 428 -31.88 -5.07 17.11
CA GLN A 428 -32.00 -4.00 16.10
C GLN A 428 -33.36 -3.28 16.15
N SER A 429 -34.28 -3.76 17.00
CA SER A 429 -35.63 -3.19 17.19
C SER A 429 -35.69 -2.17 18.32
#